data_AF-A0A6I9NDS1-F1
#
_entry.id   AF-A0A6I9NDS1-F1
#
_cell.length_a   1.000
_cell.length_b   1.000
_cell.length_c   1.000
_cell.angle_alpha   90.00
_cell.angle_beta   90.00
_cell.angle_gamma   90.00
#
_symmetry.space_group_name_H-M   'P 1'
#
loop_
_entity.id
_entity.type
_entity.pdbx_description
1 polymer ?
#
loop_
_entity_poly.entity_id
_entity_poly.type
_entity_poly.pdbx_seq_one_letter_code
_entity_poly.pdbx_strand_id
1 'polypeptide(L)'
;MHFSCSQCRYQFCSGCNNPYHKTICKMPRCNCNGLHAHHPRDCLFYLRDWEPPRLQALLQKRAVEFNTDPSNGAQTDACGVMEQKDEAGRPIDSPCGHQTQPGQAGLCE
;
A
#
# COMPACT_ATOMS: atom_id res chain seq x y z
N MET A 1 3.86 3.72 -3.51
CA MET A 1 2.47 4.13 -3.85
C MET A 1 2.34 4.87 -5.18
N HIS A 2 3.41 5.12 -5.93
CA HIS A 2 3.35 5.75 -7.25
C HIS A 2 3.01 4.71 -8.32
N PHE A 3 1.90 4.90 -9.03
CA PHE A 3 1.48 4.03 -10.15
C PHE A 3 1.46 4.82 -11.45
N SER A 4 1.75 4.12 -12.55
CA SER A 4 1.60 4.63 -13.92
C SER A 4 0.66 3.71 -14.70
N CYS A 5 -0.43 4.26 -15.24
CA CYS A 5 -1.34 3.50 -16.10
C CYS A 5 -0.62 3.07 -17.39
N SER A 6 -0.68 1.79 -17.75
CA SER A 6 -0.06 1.25 -18.97
C SER A 6 -0.71 1.80 -20.25
N GLN A 7 -2.01 2.13 -20.20
CA GLN A 7 -2.78 2.59 -21.36
C GLN A 7 -2.56 4.09 -21.64
N CYS A 8 -2.80 4.95 -20.64
CA CYS A 8 -2.78 6.40 -20.83
C CYS A 8 -1.57 7.11 -20.21
N ARG A 9 -0.67 6.36 -19.54
CA ARG A 9 0.53 6.89 -18.86
C ARG A 9 0.26 7.89 -17.73
N TYR A 10 -1.00 8.06 -17.34
CA TYR A 10 -1.39 8.86 -16.17
C TYR A 10 -0.73 8.31 -14.90
N GLN A 11 -0.20 9.20 -14.07
CA GLN A 11 0.51 8.85 -12.85
C GLN A 11 -0.25 9.31 -11.61
N PHE A 12 -0.46 8.40 -10.68
CA PHE A 12 -1.34 8.61 -9.52
C PHE A 12 -0.90 7.79 -8.32
N CYS A 13 -1.40 8.17 -7.14
CA CYS A 13 -1.22 7.40 -5.93
C CYS A 13 -2.21 6.23 -5.89
N SER A 14 -1.75 4.99 -5.78
CA SER A 14 -2.66 3.83 -5.67
C SER A 14 -3.50 3.82 -4.39
N GLY A 15 -3.14 4.61 -3.37
CA GLY A 15 -3.88 4.67 -2.10
C GLY A 15 -4.94 5.77 -2.01
N CYS A 16 -4.88 6.81 -2.84
CA CYS A 16 -5.87 7.92 -2.81
C CYS A 16 -6.27 8.46 -4.18
N ASN A 17 -5.74 7.88 -5.27
CA ASN A 17 -5.97 8.28 -6.66
C ASN A 17 -5.56 9.71 -7.04
N ASN A 18 -5.00 10.48 -6.12
CA ASN A 18 -4.51 11.82 -6.41
C ASN A 18 -3.34 11.78 -7.41
N PRO A 19 -3.27 12.75 -8.34
CA PRO A 19 -2.24 12.82 -9.37
C PRO A 19 -0.85 13.00 -8.78
N TYR A 20 0.14 12.42 -9.44
CA TYR A 20 1.54 12.81 -9.25
C TYR A 20 1.88 14.00 -10.15
N HIS A 21 2.51 15.01 -9.56
CA HIS A 21 3.01 16.21 -10.22
C HIS A 21 4.50 16.03 -10.55
N LYS A 22 4.83 16.04 -11.84
CA LYS A 22 6.22 15.96 -12.36
C LYS A 22 6.86 17.34 -12.53
N THR A 23 6.04 18.38 -12.58
CA THR A 23 6.40 19.77 -12.85
C THR A 23 5.79 20.67 -11.77
N ILE A 24 5.67 21.98 -12.03
CA ILE A 24 5.12 22.97 -11.09
C ILE A 24 3.78 22.49 -10.54
N CYS A 25 3.76 22.23 -9.23
CA CYS A 25 2.54 21.93 -8.53
C CYS A 25 1.71 23.19 -8.34
N LYS A 26 0.46 23.16 -8.80
CA LYS A 26 -0.48 24.29 -8.70
C LYS A 26 -1.20 24.35 -7.35
N MET A 27 -0.92 23.41 -6.44
CA MET A 27 -1.54 23.43 -5.12
C MET A 27 -1.03 24.64 -4.33
N PRO A 28 -1.94 25.45 -3.76
CA PRO A 28 -1.55 26.58 -2.94
C PRO A 28 -0.62 26.13 -1.82
N ARG A 29 0.49 26.86 -1.63
CA ARG A 29 1.49 26.62 -0.57
C ARG A 29 2.30 25.33 -0.72
N CYS A 30 2.26 24.67 -1.88
CA CYS A 30 3.18 23.59 -2.19
C CYS A 30 4.55 24.15 -2.63
N ASN A 31 5.61 23.79 -1.90
CA ASN A 31 7.00 24.16 -2.21
C ASN A 31 7.83 22.94 -2.65
N CYS A 32 7.18 21.82 -3.00
CA CYS A 32 7.87 20.60 -3.42
C CYS A 32 8.33 20.73 -4.88
N ASN A 33 9.65 20.69 -5.10
CA ASN A 33 10.28 20.83 -6.42
C ASN A 33 10.47 19.49 -7.15
N GLY A 34 10.22 18.36 -6.49
CA GLY A 34 10.35 17.01 -7.05
C GLY A 34 9.01 16.35 -7.39
N LEU A 35 9.07 15.12 -7.89
CA LEU A 35 7.89 14.28 -8.14
C LEU A 35 7.14 14.03 -6.82
N HIS A 36 5.88 14.50 -6.72
CA HIS A 36 5.07 14.31 -5.52
C HIS A 36 3.57 14.24 -5.86
N ALA A 37 2.79 13.71 -4.92
CA ALA A 37 1.34 13.82 -4.92
C ALA A 37 0.90 14.43 -3.57
N HIS A 38 -0.29 15.03 -3.55
CA HIS A 38 -0.89 15.49 -2.30
C HIS A 38 -1.78 14.38 -1.76
N HIS A 39 -1.49 13.91 -0.55
CA HIS A 39 -2.21 12.79 0.04
C HIS A 39 -3.14 13.30 1.15
N PRO A 40 -4.39 12.81 1.25
CA PRO A 40 -5.20 13.03 2.45
C PRO A 40 -4.62 12.20 3.61
N ARG A 41 -4.92 12.60 4.85
CA ARG A 41 -4.34 12.02 6.08
C ARG A 41 -4.59 10.51 6.27
N ASP A 42 -5.64 10.00 5.65
CA ASP A 42 -6.09 8.61 5.68
C ASP A 42 -5.60 7.79 4.48
N CYS A 43 -4.79 8.39 3.59
CA CYS A 43 -4.13 7.65 2.53
C CYS A 43 -3.10 6.67 3.10
N LEU A 44 -3.00 5.48 2.51
CA LEU A 44 -1.96 4.50 2.82
C LEU A 44 -0.54 5.07 2.71
N PHE A 45 -0.31 6.13 1.93
CA PHE A 45 0.96 6.86 1.92
C PHE A 45 1.42 7.28 3.32
N TYR A 46 0.50 7.73 4.18
CA TYR A 46 0.78 8.07 5.58
C TYR A 46 0.53 6.91 6.53
N LEU A 47 -0.55 6.15 6.32
CA LEU A 47 -0.96 5.10 7.27
C LEU A 47 0.01 3.93 7.32
N ARG A 48 0.75 3.64 6.24
CA ARG A 48 1.76 2.56 6.21
C ARG A 48 2.95 2.81 7.13
N ASP A 49 3.17 4.05 7.56
CA ASP A 49 4.25 4.40 8.50
C ASP A 49 3.79 4.23 9.96
N TRP A 50 2.55 3.77 10.18
CA TRP A 50 2.06 3.41 11.51
C TRP A 50 2.29 1.92 11.75
N GLU A 51 2.83 1.60 12.92
CA GLU A 51 2.89 0.22 13.40
C GLU A 51 1.50 -0.44 13.40
N PRO A 52 1.37 -1.73 13.03
CA PRO A 52 0.09 -2.43 12.98
C PRO A 52 -0.77 -2.29 14.25
N PRO A 53 -0.24 -2.35 15.49
CA PRO A 53 -1.03 -2.14 16.71
C PRO A 53 -1.75 -0.78 16.76
N ARG A 54 -1.15 0.27 16.20
CA ARG A 54 -1.76 1.60 16.14
C ARG A 54 -2.93 1.63 15.15
N LEU A 55 -2.79 0.96 14.00
CA LEU A 55 -3.87 0.80 13.02
C LEU A 55 -5.01 -0.03 13.61
N GLN A 56 -4.71 -1.13 14.29
CA GLN A 56 -5.68 -1.97 14.99
C GLN A 56 -6.45 -1.18 16.06
N ALA A 57 -5.76 -0.38 16.88
CA ALA A 57 -6.41 0.47 17.89
C ALA A 57 -7.40 1.48 17.26
N LEU A 58 -7.09 2.01 16.06
CA LEU A 58 -8.01 2.88 15.32
C LEU A 58 -9.28 2.14 14.89
N LEU A 59 -9.14 0.90 14.40
CA LEU A 59 -10.25 0.04 14.00
C LEU A 59 -11.13 -0.35 15.21
N GLN A 60 -10.51 -0.78 16.31
CA GLN A 60 -11.21 -1.14 17.55
C GLN A 60 -12.03 0.03 18.10
N LYS A 61 -11.47 1.25 18.11
CA LYS A 61 -12.18 2.46 18.56
C LYS A 61 -13.45 2.74 17.75
N ARG A 62 -13.51 2.24 16.52
CA ARG A 62 -14.65 2.39 15.60
C ARG A 62 -15.47 1.10 15.48
N ALA A 63 -15.21 0.09 16.32
CA ALA A 63 -15.86 -1.21 16.29
C ALA A 63 -15.82 -1.88 14.89
N VAL A 64 -14.68 -1.72 14.20
CA VAL A 64 -14.43 -2.40 12.92
C VAL A 64 -13.65 -3.67 13.21
N GLU A 65 -14.22 -4.82 12.86
CA GLU A 65 -13.54 -6.12 12.99
C GLU A 65 -12.39 -6.26 11.99
N PHE A 66 -11.37 -7.03 12.36
CA PHE A 66 -10.21 -7.34 11.53
C PHE A 66 -9.66 -8.73 11.90
N ASN A 67 -8.95 -9.34 10.96
CA ASN A 67 -8.36 -10.66 11.15
C ASN A 67 -6.97 -10.56 11.78
N THR A 68 -6.66 -11.47 12.70
CA THR A 68 -5.31 -11.72 13.23
C THR A 68 -4.79 -13.09 12.84
N ASP A 69 -5.70 -14.04 12.58
CA ASP A 69 -5.41 -15.40 12.19
C ASP A 69 -5.66 -15.60 10.69
N PRO A 70 -4.93 -16.51 10.01
CA PRO A 70 -5.15 -16.83 8.61
C PRO A 70 -6.56 -17.39 8.39
N SER A 71 -7.25 -16.95 7.32
CA SER A 71 -8.63 -17.36 7.03
C SER A 71 -8.81 -18.86 6.81
N ASN A 72 -7.75 -19.58 6.41
CA ASN A 72 -7.81 -21.01 6.10
C ASN A 72 -7.30 -21.89 7.26
N GLY A 73 -6.99 -21.31 8.42
CA GLY A 73 -6.48 -22.03 9.60
C GLY A 73 -5.04 -22.55 9.46
N ALA A 74 -4.46 -22.54 8.26
CA ALA A 74 -3.05 -22.85 8.02
C ALA A 74 -2.23 -21.54 8.01
N GLN A 75 -1.40 -21.36 9.04
CA GLN A 75 -0.33 -20.34 9.03
C GLN A 75 0.68 -20.74 7.95
N THR A 76 0.84 -19.91 6.93
CA THR A 76 1.93 -20.04 5.97
C THR A 76 3.06 -19.13 6.42
N ASP A 77 4.30 -19.64 6.45
CA ASP A 77 5.49 -18.86 6.83
C ASP A 77 5.80 -17.71 5.84
N ALA A 78 5.13 -17.70 4.69
CA ALA A 78 5.29 -16.73 3.62
C ALA A 78 3.95 -16.11 3.19
N CYS A 79 4.00 -14.83 2.85
CA CYS A 79 2.88 -14.02 2.41
C CYS A 79 2.40 -14.42 1.01
N GLY A 80 1.12 -14.76 0.89
CA GLY A 80 0.49 -15.22 -0.35
C GLY A 80 -0.09 -14.13 -1.26
N VAL A 81 0.10 -12.85 -0.94
CA VAL A 81 -0.40 -11.74 -1.78
C VAL A 81 0.22 -11.82 -3.17
N MET A 82 -0.60 -11.88 -4.22
CA MET A 82 -0.11 -11.94 -5.59
C MET A 82 0.39 -10.58 -6.06
N GLU A 83 1.59 -10.57 -6.66
CA GLU A 83 2.25 -9.39 -7.20
C GLU A 83 2.63 -9.61 -8.66
N GLN A 84 2.58 -8.56 -9.45
CA GLN A 84 3.13 -8.55 -10.80
C GLN A 84 4.60 -8.10 -10.74
N LYS A 85 5.53 -9.06 -10.62
CA LYS A 85 6.98 -8.79 -10.51
C LYS A 85 7.59 -8.58 -11.88
N ASP A 86 8.62 -7.73 -11.97
CA ASP A 86 9.39 -7.53 -13.20
C ASP A 86 10.58 -8.50 -13.20
N GLU A 87 10.45 -9.59 -13.96
CA GLU A 87 11.53 -10.54 -14.18
C GLU A 87 12.02 -10.43 -15.62
N ALA A 88 13.26 -9.96 -15.78
CA ALA A 88 13.91 -9.77 -17.08
C ALA A 88 13.08 -8.91 -18.07
N GLY A 89 12.39 -7.88 -17.57
CA GLY A 89 11.57 -6.98 -18.39
C GLY A 89 10.19 -7.54 -18.75
N ARG A 90 9.78 -8.66 -18.14
CA ARG A 90 8.46 -9.26 -18.31
C ARG A 90 7.68 -9.24 -17.00
N PRO A 91 6.42 -8.77 -17.00
CA PRO A 91 5.56 -8.89 -15.85
C PRO A 91 5.18 -10.36 -15.63
N ILE A 92 5.50 -10.90 -14.47
CA ILE A 92 5.15 -12.26 -14.04
C ILE A 92 4.37 -12.20 -12.72
N ASP A 93 3.22 -12.84 -12.69
CA ASP A 93 2.41 -12.96 -11.48
C ASP A 93 3.02 -14.03 -10.55
N SER A 94 3.40 -13.62 -9.34
CA SER A 94 3.95 -14.53 -8.33
C SER A 94 3.59 -14.05 -6.92
N PRO A 95 3.55 -14.94 -5.91
CA PRO A 95 3.27 -14.53 -4.54
C PRO A 95 4.39 -13.62 -4.01
N CYS A 96 4.01 -12.73 -3.10
CA CYS A 96 4.89 -11.81 -2.38
C CYS A 96 6.09 -12.57 -1.78
N GLY A 97 5.81 -13.60 -0.98
CA GLY A 97 6.83 -14.51 -0.44
C GLY A 97 7.60 -13.99 0.77
N HIS A 98 7.33 -12.76 1.23
CA HIS A 98 7.92 -12.23 2.46
C HIS A 98 7.43 -12.98 3.69
N GLN A 99 8.24 -12.99 4.75
CA GLN A 99 7.93 -13.68 5.99
C GLN A 99 6.66 -13.10 6.65
N THR A 100 5.84 -13.97 7.21
CA THR A 100 4.66 -13.61 8.02
C THR A 100 4.98 -13.75 9.51
N GLN A 101 4.28 -12.98 10.35
CA GLN A 101 4.34 -13.12 11.80
C GLN A 101 2.98 -13.53 12.39
N PRO A 102 2.95 -14.16 13.57
CA PRO A 102 1.70 -14.39 14.30
C PRO A 102 0.92 -13.08 14.51
N GLY A 103 -0.40 -13.12 14.31
CA GLY A 103 -1.27 -11.94 14.46
C GLY A 103 -1.36 -11.05 13.21
N GLN A 104 -0.69 -11.39 12.10
CA GLN A 104 -0.77 -10.68 10.81
C GLN A 104 -1.69 -11.37 9.78
N ALA A 105 -2.55 -12.30 10.21
CA ALA A 105 -3.50 -13.01 9.35
C ALA A 105 -2.87 -13.75 8.15
N GLY A 106 -1.61 -14.18 8.27
CA GLY A 106 -0.86 -14.81 7.17
C GLY A 106 -0.36 -13.84 6.09
N LEU A 107 -0.31 -12.54 6.38
CA LEU A 107 0.24 -11.49 5.52
C LEU A 107 1.58 -11.00 6.09
N CYS A 108 2.41 -10.41 5.22
CA CYS A 108 3.60 -9.70 5.65
C CYS A 108 3.25 -8.33 6.25
N GLU A 109 4.27 -7.67 6.82
CA GLU A 109 4.19 -6.27 7.25
C GLU A 109 3.93 -5.29 6.10
#